data_AF-A0A8K0M1D5-F1
#
_entry.id   AF-A0A8K0M1D5-F1
#
_cell.length_a   1.000
_cell.length_b   1.000
_cell.length_c   1.000
_cell.angle_alpha   90.00
_cell.angle_beta   90.00
_cell.angle_gamma   90.00
#
_symmetry.space_group_name_H-M   'P 1'
#
loop_
_entity.id
_entity.type
_entity.pdbx_description
1 polymer ?
#
loop_
_entity_poly.entity_id
_entity_poly.type
_entity_poly.pdbx_seq_one_letter_code
_entity_poly.pdbx_strand_id
1 'polypeptide(L)'
;MAAIVECSSSEATSSPADQQDLSELTSPEEPTSPQESQVLLPFIDLIIRADQNWPFVCLWLGCEATPFRRVTDLERHYRTSHRQQSGQDRYKCDRSSCTRGFERKDHFRTHLRDRHYEDIPKRGVLVDDDWFQDRYVSSKWWRCRSCLNRVVVKRSGFKCPDCEAECEKKRREKR
;
A
#
# COMPACT_ATOMS: atom_id res chain seq x y z
N MET A 1 -34.69 25.32 49.75
CA MET A 1 -35.75 24.82 48.85
C MET A 1 -35.04 23.95 47.81
N ALA A 2 -34.88 22.65 48.11
CA ALA A 2 -35.61 21.52 47.49
C ALA A 2 -35.13 21.26 46.04
N ALA A 3 -34.78 20.06 45.57
CA ALA A 3 -34.65 18.73 46.14
C ALA A 3 -33.74 17.88 45.22
N ILE A 4 -33.15 16.84 45.81
CA ILE A 4 -32.45 15.67 45.25
C ILE A 4 -33.43 14.78 44.47
N VAL A 5 -33.03 14.22 43.32
CA VAL A 5 -33.42 12.86 42.87
C VAL A 5 -32.36 12.29 41.92
N GLU A 6 -31.59 11.32 42.40
CA GLU A 6 -30.99 10.26 41.56
C GLU A 6 -32.04 9.17 41.33
N CYS A 7 -32.03 8.51 40.16
CA CYS A 7 -32.63 7.19 40.01
C CYS A 7 -31.98 6.42 38.85
N SER A 8 -31.18 5.42 39.21
CA SER A 8 -30.82 4.27 38.39
C SER A 8 -32.03 3.33 38.23
N SER A 9 -32.15 2.66 37.10
CA SER A 9 -32.26 1.19 37.00
C SER A 9 -32.91 0.70 35.70
N SER A 10 -32.35 -0.43 35.27
CA SER A 10 -32.67 -1.35 34.18
C SER A 10 -33.94 -2.19 34.42
N GLU A 11 -34.41 -2.84 33.34
CA GLU A 11 -35.04 -4.17 33.17
C GLU A 11 -36.22 -4.10 32.18
N ALA A 12 -36.12 -4.70 30.97
CA ALA A 12 -36.26 -6.12 30.61
C ALA A 12 -37.71 -6.66 30.68
N THR A 13 -38.34 -6.81 29.50
CA THR A 13 -39.55 -7.63 29.25
C THR A 13 -39.39 -8.16 27.80
N SER A 14 -39.06 -9.45 27.58
CA SER A 14 -39.88 -10.69 27.58
C SER A 14 -40.49 -11.05 26.21
N SER A 15 -39.91 -12.10 25.57
CA SER A 15 -40.49 -13.25 24.79
C SER A 15 -41.68 -13.08 23.81
N PRO A 16 -41.93 -13.99 22.83
CA PRO A 16 -41.61 -15.44 22.82
C PRO A 16 -41.09 -16.05 21.50
N ALA A 17 -40.81 -17.36 21.62
CA ALA A 17 -40.42 -18.35 20.62
C ALA A 17 -41.62 -18.96 19.85
N ASP A 18 -41.33 -20.05 19.09
CA ASP A 18 -42.19 -20.96 18.30
C ASP A 18 -42.44 -20.53 16.83
N GLN A 19 -42.30 -21.33 15.77
CA GLN A 19 -42.13 -22.78 15.51
C GLN A 19 -41.52 -22.91 14.09
N GLN A 20 -40.50 -23.74 13.86
CA GLN A 20 -40.59 -25.07 13.22
C GLN A 20 -41.50 -25.15 11.97
N ASP A 21 -40.90 -25.42 10.80
CA ASP A 21 -41.41 -26.45 9.89
C ASP A 21 -40.31 -27.03 8.98
N LEU A 22 -40.42 -28.33 8.75
CA LEU A 22 -39.43 -29.26 8.23
C LEU A 22 -40.09 -30.01 7.06
N SER A 23 -39.62 -29.83 5.83
CA SER A 23 -39.79 -30.77 4.70
C SER A 23 -38.92 -30.29 3.53
N GLU A 24 -37.79 -30.91 3.19
CA GLU A 24 -37.66 -32.22 2.54
C GLU A 24 -38.31 -32.25 1.16
N LEU A 25 -37.56 -31.78 0.15
CA LEU A 25 -37.72 -32.21 -1.23
C LEU A 25 -36.34 -32.64 -1.74
N THR A 26 -36.16 -33.95 -1.67
CA THR A 26 -35.11 -34.74 -2.30
C THR A 26 -35.37 -34.81 -3.80
N SER A 27 -34.30 -34.79 -4.60
CA SER A 27 -34.09 -35.50 -5.87
C SER A 27 -33.04 -34.79 -6.73
N PRO A 28 -32.29 -35.50 -7.58
CA PRO A 28 -31.49 -36.68 -7.30
C PRO A 28 -30.02 -36.46 -7.70
N GLU A 29 -29.13 -37.24 -7.08
CA GLU A 29 -27.71 -37.34 -7.44
C GLU A 29 -27.48 -38.09 -8.77
N GLU A 30 -26.33 -37.75 -9.36
CA GLU A 30 -25.49 -38.53 -10.30
C GLU A 30 -25.92 -38.56 -11.79
N PRO A 31 -24.97 -38.37 -12.73
CA PRO A 31 -23.78 -39.22 -12.82
C PRO A 31 -22.43 -38.51 -12.98
N THR A 32 -21.49 -38.98 -12.18
CA THR A 32 -20.07 -39.18 -12.50
C THR A 32 -19.81 -39.45 -13.99
N SER A 33 -19.03 -38.57 -14.62
CA SER A 33 -18.24 -38.90 -15.80
C SER A 33 -16.86 -38.24 -15.68
N PRO A 34 -15.79 -39.02 -15.48
CA PRO A 34 -14.45 -38.50 -15.22
C PRO A 34 -13.60 -38.55 -16.48
N GLN A 35 -13.61 -37.54 -17.36
CA GLN A 35 -12.67 -37.56 -18.51
C GLN A 35 -12.25 -36.13 -18.91
N GLU A 36 -10.95 -35.88 -18.74
CA GLU A 36 -10.11 -35.07 -19.64
C GLU A 36 -10.35 -33.55 -19.72
N SER A 37 -9.67 -32.81 -18.83
CA SER A 37 -9.07 -31.54 -19.23
C SER A 37 -7.68 -31.38 -18.61
N GLN A 38 -6.88 -32.44 -18.67
CA GLN A 38 -5.44 -32.43 -18.43
C GLN A 38 -4.65 -32.15 -19.72
N VAL A 39 -5.05 -31.14 -20.49
CA VAL A 39 -4.28 -30.73 -21.69
C VAL A 39 -4.16 -29.22 -21.82
N LEU A 40 -3.76 -28.56 -20.73
CA LEU A 40 -3.22 -27.19 -20.80
C LEU A 40 -1.76 -27.11 -20.33
N LEU A 41 -1.13 -28.27 -20.19
CA LEU A 41 0.28 -28.43 -19.83
C LEU A 41 1.09 -29.19 -20.90
N PRO A 42 0.90 -28.89 -22.20
CA PRO A 42 2.03 -28.97 -23.13
C PRO A 42 2.33 -27.64 -23.83
N PHE A 43 1.43 -26.65 -23.78
CA PHE A 43 1.65 -25.35 -24.42
C PHE A 43 2.63 -24.47 -23.64
N ILE A 44 2.58 -24.49 -22.31
CA ILE A 44 3.51 -23.72 -21.49
C ILE A 44 4.93 -24.32 -21.59
N ASP A 45 5.07 -25.65 -21.65
CA ASP A 45 6.38 -26.30 -21.79
C ASP A 45 7.01 -26.13 -23.17
N LEU A 46 6.20 -25.97 -24.24
CA LEU A 46 6.71 -25.61 -25.56
C LEU A 46 7.21 -24.15 -25.61
N ILE A 47 6.60 -23.25 -24.83
CA ILE A 47 7.05 -21.86 -24.67
C ILE A 47 8.34 -21.78 -23.82
N ILE A 48 8.56 -22.71 -22.89
CA ILE A 48 9.75 -22.71 -22.01
C ILE A 48 11.00 -23.28 -22.71
N ARG A 49 10.86 -24.06 -23.78
CA ARG A 49 11.98 -24.72 -24.49
C ARG A 49 12.41 -24.08 -25.80
N ALA A 50 11.84 -22.94 -26.18
CA ALA A 50 12.34 -22.11 -27.25
C ALA A 50 13.14 -20.94 -26.67
N ASP A 51 14.38 -20.82 -27.11
CA ASP A 51 15.34 -19.73 -26.98
C ASP A 51 14.85 -18.38 -26.38
N GLN A 52 15.69 -17.83 -25.51
CA GLN A 52 15.52 -16.64 -24.67
C GLN A 52 15.45 -15.31 -25.45
N ASN A 53 14.56 -15.18 -26.43
CA ASN A 53 14.48 -13.97 -27.25
C ASN A 53 13.09 -13.63 -27.78
N TRP A 54 12.02 -14.23 -27.25
CA TRP A 54 10.68 -13.73 -27.55
C TRP A 54 10.48 -12.36 -26.91
N PRO A 55 10.13 -11.31 -27.67
CA PRO A 55 10.12 -10.00 -27.09
C PRO A 55 8.81 -9.76 -26.32
N PHE A 56 8.97 -9.30 -25.09
CA PHE A 56 7.88 -8.94 -24.19
C PHE A 56 7.21 -7.68 -24.73
N VAL A 57 5.96 -7.74 -25.17
CA VAL A 57 5.24 -6.58 -25.73
C VAL A 57 4.29 -5.96 -24.71
N CYS A 58 4.06 -4.66 -24.82
CA CYS A 58 3.00 -4.01 -24.07
C CYS A 58 1.66 -4.24 -24.75
N LEU A 59 0.68 -4.73 -24.00
CA LEU A 59 -0.69 -4.99 -24.47
C LEU A 59 -1.66 -3.86 -24.08
N TRP A 60 -1.15 -2.73 -23.59
CA TRP A 60 -1.99 -1.59 -23.24
C TRP A 60 -2.55 -0.92 -24.49
N LEU A 61 -3.86 -0.63 -24.49
CA LEU A 61 -4.56 -0.11 -25.65
C LEU A 61 -3.95 1.23 -26.09
N GLY A 62 -3.51 1.31 -27.36
CA GLY A 62 -2.85 2.50 -27.92
C GLY A 62 -1.41 2.72 -27.45
N CYS A 63 -0.76 1.74 -26.80
CA CYS A 63 0.66 1.82 -26.50
C CYS A 63 1.52 1.51 -27.72
N GLU A 64 2.37 2.46 -28.11
CA GLU A 64 3.31 2.34 -29.23
C GLU A 64 4.72 1.90 -28.79
N ALA A 65 4.85 1.34 -27.57
CA ALA A 65 6.14 0.89 -27.07
C ALA A 65 6.65 -0.31 -27.87
N THR A 66 7.95 -0.25 -28.23
CA THR A 66 8.60 -1.34 -28.94
C THR A 66 8.73 -2.59 -28.06
N PRO A 67 8.80 -3.78 -28.67
CA PRO A 67 8.95 -5.03 -27.93
C PRO A 67 10.23 -5.04 -27.06
N PHE A 68 10.11 -5.50 -25.81
CA PHE A 68 11.16 -5.50 -24.80
C PHE A 68 11.92 -6.84 -24.78
N ARG A 69 13.23 -6.79 -24.55
CA ARG A 69 14.07 -8.02 -24.47
C ARG A 69 13.95 -8.78 -23.15
N ARG A 70 13.47 -8.13 -22.08
CA ARG A 70 13.36 -8.73 -20.74
C ARG A 70 12.03 -8.40 -20.08
N VAL A 71 11.56 -9.33 -19.25
CA VAL A 71 10.36 -9.14 -18.40
C VAL A 71 10.53 -7.92 -17.49
N THR A 72 11.73 -7.71 -16.93
CA THR A 72 12.00 -6.58 -16.03
C THR A 72 11.88 -5.23 -16.71
N ASP A 73 12.22 -5.16 -18.00
CA ASP A 73 12.10 -3.96 -18.82
C ASP A 73 10.62 -3.71 -19.18
N LEU A 74 9.86 -4.76 -19.53
CA LEU A 74 8.42 -4.67 -19.74
C LEU A 74 7.68 -4.25 -18.45
N GLU A 75 8.03 -4.84 -17.31
CA GLU A 75 7.42 -4.54 -16.02
C GLU A 75 7.70 -3.09 -15.59
N ARG A 76 8.93 -2.61 -15.82
CA ARG A 76 9.26 -1.19 -15.61
C ARG A 76 8.41 -0.31 -16.50
N HIS A 77 8.29 -0.64 -17.79
CA HIS A 77 7.46 0.09 -18.73
C HIS A 77 6.00 0.17 -18.29
N TYR A 78 5.39 -0.96 -17.88
CA TYR A 78 4.03 -0.96 -17.35
C TYR A 78 3.88 -0.06 -16.11
N ARG A 79 4.84 -0.10 -15.19
CA ARG A 79 4.83 0.75 -13.98
C ARG A 79 5.04 2.24 -14.26
N THR A 80 5.67 2.62 -15.36
CA THR A 80 5.94 4.03 -15.68
C THR A 80 4.96 4.62 -16.67
N SER A 81 4.62 3.87 -17.72
CA SER A 81 3.84 4.34 -18.87
C SER A 81 2.35 4.03 -18.75
N HIS A 82 1.98 2.98 -18.02
CA HIS A 82 0.59 2.49 -17.91
C HIS A 82 0.08 2.37 -16.48
N ARG A 83 0.86 2.85 -15.52
CA ARG A 83 0.40 2.95 -14.14
C ARG A 83 -0.68 4.01 -14.14
N GLN A 84 -1.93 3.56 -14.20
CA GLN A 84 -3.14 4.34 -14.34
C GLN A 84 -2.96 5.80 -13.87
N GLN A 85 -3.14 6.73 -14.80
CA GLN A 85 -3.60 8.08 -14.48
C GLN A 85 -5.04 7.96 -13.97
N SER A 86 -5.26 7.26 -12.85
CA SER A 86 -6.37 7.65 -12.01
C SER A 86 -5.94 9.03 -11.50
N GLY A 87 -6.75 10.06 -11.75
CA GLY A 87 -6.51 11.45 -11.33
C GLY A 87 -6.52 11.64 -9.82
N GLN A 88 -6.04 10.64 -9.08
CA GLN A 88 -5.96 10.59 -7.65
C GLN A 88 -4.51 10.89 -7.25
N ASP A 89 -4.36 11.90 -6.38
CA ASP A 89 -3.08 12.25 -5.78
C ASP A 89 -2.37 11.00 -5.24
N ARG A 90 -1.29 10.61 -5.93
CA ARG A 90 -0.49 9.42 -5.62
C ARG A 90 0.22 9.53 -4.27
N TYR A 91 0.46 10.75 -3.82
CA TYR A 91 1.14 11.07 -2.58
C TYR A 91 0.26 11.98 -1.74
N LYS A 92 -0.53 11.40 -0.84
CA LYS A 92 -1.36 12.15 0.11
C LYS A 92 -0.56 12.44 1.38
N CYS A 93 -0.71 13.65 1.92
CA CYS A 93 -0.13 13.96 3.20
C CYS A 93 -0.82 13.19 4.34
N ASP A 94 -0.03 12.66 5.27
CA ASP A 94 -0.45 11.81 6.39
C ASP A 94 -0.49 12.57 7.73
N ARG A 95 -0.52 13.91 7.68
CA ARG A 95 -0.70 14.78 8.85
C ARG A 95 -2.18 15.09 9.01
N SER A 96 -2.70 14.98 10.22
CA SER A 96 -4.15 15.10 10.52
C SER A 96 -4.76 16.43 10.09
N SER A 97 -3.98 17.52 10.08
CA SER A 97 -4.43 18.85 9.66
C SER A 97 -4.17 19.17 8.19
N CYS A 98 -3.62 18.22 7.40
CA CYS A 98 -3.25 18.45 6.01
C CYS A 98 -4.00 17.53 5.07
N THR A 99 -4.82 18.11 4.20
CA THR A 99 -5.58 17.39 3.15
C THR A 99 -4.92 17.47 1.78
N ARG A 100 -3.69 18.01 1.69
CA ARG A 100 -2.99 18.15 0.42
C ARG A 100 -2.53 16.78 -0.10
N GLY A 101 -2.81 16.54 -1.37
CA GLY A 101 -2.22 15.47 -2.15
C GLY A 101 -1.36 16.02 -3.29
N PHE A 102 -0.50 15.16 -3.81
CA PHE A 102 0.42 15.47 -4.90
C PHE A 102 0.48 14.30 -5.88
N GLU A 103 0.52 14.62 -7.17
CA GLU A 103 0.74 13.63 -8.22
C GLU A 103 2.20 13.15 -8.27
N ARG A 104 3.14 14.08 -8.01
CA ARG A 104 4.58 13.83 -8.07
C ARG A 104 5.22 13.73 -6.69
N LYS A 105 6.16 12.80 -6.57
CA LYS A 105 6.93 12.53 -5.35
C LYS A 105 7.80 13.72 -4.91
N ASP A 106 8.34 14.46 -5.86
CA ASP A 106 9.23 15.59 -5.57
C ASP A 106 8.48 16.73 -4.90
N HIS A 107 7.27 17.04 -5.38
CA HIS A 107 6.39 18.04 -4.78
C HIS A 107 5.94 17.61 -3.39
N PHE A 108 5.61 16.33 -3.22
CA PHE A 108 5.29 15.79 -1.90
C PHE A 108 6.48 15.93 -0.93
N ARG A 109 7.71 15.59 -1.36
CA ARG A 109 8.90 15.76 -0.53
C ARG A 109 9.11 17.22 -0.12
N THR A 110 8.97 18.16 -1.05
CA THR A 110 9.09 19.60 -0.76
C THR A 110 8.00 20.04 0.21
N HIS A 111 6.76 19.60 0.02
CA HIS A 111 5.65 19.88 0.93
C HIS A 111 5.93 19.44 2.37
N LEU A 112 6.44 18.21 2.56
CA LEU A 112 6.79 17.70 3.89
C LEU A 112 7.87 18.56 4.58
N ARG A 113 8.84 19.06 3.81
CA ARG A 113 9.91 19.92 4.33
C ARG A 113 9.42 21.32 4.67
N ASP A 114 8.57 21.91 3.84
CA ASP A 114 8.26 23.34 3.93
C ASP A 114 6.99 23.60 4.76
N ARG A 115 6.03 22.66 4.77
CA ARG A 115 4.75 22.81 5.50
C ARG A 115 4.69 22.04 6.80
N HIS A 116 5.47 20.97 6.91
CA HIS A 116 5.52 20.15 8.11
C HIS A 116 6.89 20.15 8.78
N TYR A 117 7.85 20.89 8.22
CA TYR A 117 9.21 21.03 8.73
C TYR A 117 9.88 19.68 8.99
N GLU A 118 9.47 18.62 8.30
CA GLU A 118 10.03 17.29 8.54
C GLU A 118 11.53 17.25 8.22
N ASP A 119 12.24 16.41 8.96
CA ASP A 119 13.69 16.23 8.91
C ASP A 119 14.18 15.49 7.65
N ILE A 120 13.77 15.94 6.46
CA ILE A 120 14.15 15.37 5.17
C ILE A 120 15.14 16.32 4.48
N PRO A 121 16.47 16.04 4.51
CA PRO A 121 17.47 16.95 3.98
C PRO A 121 17.28 17.25 2.48
N LYS A 122 17.92 18.28 1.92
CA LYS A 122 18.05 18.37 0.45
C LYS A 122 19.29 17.56 0.05
N ARG A 123 19.34 17.05 -1.19
CA ARG A 123 20.58 16.42 -1.69
C ARG A 123 21.69 17.49 -1.69
N GLY A 124 22.85 17.15 -1.13
CA GLY A 124 24.00 18.06 -1.06
C GLY A 124 23.95 19.10 0.05
N VAL A 125 22.98 19.06 0.96
CA VAL A 125 22.96 19.94 2.14
C VAL A 125 23.64 19.24 3.31
N LEU A 126 24.53 19.96 4.00
CA LEU A 126 25.15 19.49 5.24
C LEU A 126 24.07 19.33 6.31
N VAL A 127 24.06 18.17 6.96
CA VAL A 127 23.12 17.86 8.06
C VAL A 127 23.93 17.89 9.35
N ASP A 128 24.01 19.08 9.94
CA ASP A 128 24.58 19.34 11.26
C ASP A 128 23.49 19.46 12.32
N ASP A 129 23.90 19.78 13.54
CA ASP A 129 23.01 19.90 14.69
C ASP A 129 22.11 21.13 14.62
N ASP A 130 22.60 22.23 14.03
CA ASP A 130 21.85 23.47 13.85
C ASP A 130 20.73 23.27 12.83
N TRP A 131 20.98 22.47 11.80
CA TRP A 131 19.98 22.14 10.79
C TRP A 131 18.71 21.49 11.38
N PHE A 132 18.81 20.78 12.50
CA PHE A 132 17.66 20.12 13.15
C PHE A 132 16.84 21.05 14.05
N GLN A 133 17.37 22.22 14.46
CA GLN A 133 16.72 23.08 15.45
C GLN A 133 15.32 23.54 14.99
N ASP A 134 15.17 23.87 13.70
CA ASP A 134 13.90 24.30 13.12
C ASP A 134 13.12 23.16 12.43
N ARG A 135 13.46 21.90 12.72
CA ARG A 135 12.87 20.72 12.07
C ARG A 135 12.05 19.89 13.03
N TYR A 136 10.95 19.37 12.52
CA TYR A 136 10.13 18.38 13.20
C TYR A 136 10.82 17.01 13.14
N VAL A 137 11.39 16.62 14.27
CA VAL A 137 11.99 15.30 14.51
C VAL A 137 11.12 14.53 15.50
N SER A 138 10.74 13.31 15.15
CA SER A 138 9.86 12.46 15.98
C SER A 138 10.64 11.28 16.57
N SER A 139 10.61 11.09 17.89
CA SER A 139 11.22 9.90 18.52
C SER A 139 10.52 8.58 18.16
N LYS A 140 9.25 8.65 17.70
CA LYS A 140 8.40 7.46 17.48
C LYS A 140 8.51 6.89 16.07
N TRP A 141 8.81 7.72 15.08
CA TRP A 141 8.80 7.34 13.67
C TRP A 141 9.73 8.22 12.85
N TRP A 142 10.27 7.69 11.77
CA TRP A 142 11.09 8.42 10.80
C TRP A 142 10.54 8.23 9.40
N ARG A 143 10.77 9.20 8.52
CA ARG A 143 10.36 9.08 7.12
C ARG A 143 11.50 8.58 6.25
N CYS A 144 11.23 7.52 5.49
CA CYS A 144 12.22 6.96 4.56
C CYS A 144 12.59 7.98 3.48
N ARG A 145 13.89 8.16 3.25
CA ARG A 145 14.41 9.09 2.24
C ARG A 145 13.89 8.76 0.85
N SER A 146 13.92 7.49 0.49
CA SER A 146 13.58 7.02 -0.85
C SER A 146 12.08 6.85 -0.99
N CYS A 147 11.40 6.17 -0.06
CA CYS A 147 9.97 5.84 -0.19
C CYS A 147 9.04 6.99 0.20
N LEU A 148 9.45 7.87 1.11
CA LEU A 148 8.61 8.87 1.79
C LEU A 148 7.50 8.27 2.67
N ASN A 149 7.57 6.97 2.95
CA ASN A 149 6.68 6.30 3.89
C ASN A 149 7.14 6.55 5.33
N ARG A 150 6.16 6.64 6.23
CA ARG A 150 6.37 6.79 7.68
C ARG A 150 6.69 5.42 8.28
N VAL A 151 7.92 5.27 8.80
CA VAL A 151 8.41 4.05 9.41
C VAL A 151 8.40 4.20 10.93
N VAL A 152 7.66 3.33 11.62
CA VAL A 152 7.57 3.36 13.09
C VAL A 152 8.79 2.66 13.69
N VAL A 153 9.56 3.38 14.52
CA VAL A 153 10.83 2.88 15.09
C VAL A 153 10.60 1.63 15.93
N LYS A 154 9.53 1.60 16.73
CA LYS A 154 9.19 0.44 17.57
C LYS A 154 8.93 -0.85 16.77
N ARG A 155 8.43 -0.74 15.53
CA ARG A 155 8.02 -1.90 14.72
C ARG A 155 9.10 -2.35 13.74
N SER A 156 9.74 -1.40 13.07
CA SER A 156 10.68 -1.70 11.97
C SER A 156 12.09 -1.19 12.25
N GLY A 157 12.34 -0.67 13.46
CA GLY A 157 13.60 -0.04 13.83
C GLY A 157 13.91 1.13 12.89
N PHE A 158 15.17 1.20 12.49
CA PHE A 158 15.68 2.19 11.55
C PHE A 158 15.87 1.63 10.13
N LYS A 159 15.13 0.58 9.76
CA LYS A 159 15.12 0.01 8.40
C LYS A 159 13.77 0.19 7.75
N CYS A 160 13.75 0.66 6.51
CA CYS A 160 12.52 0.84 5.76
C CYS A 160 12.02 -0.53 5.27
N PRO A 161 10.77 -0.94 5.54
CA PRO A 161 10.25 -2.23 5.10
C PRO A 161 10.05 -2.32 3.58
N ASP A 162 9.90 -1.19 2.88
CA ASP A 162 9.59 -1.19 1.45
C ASP A 162 10.84 -1.21 0.54
N CYS A 163 11.94 -0.61 0.99
CA CYS A 163 13.16 -0.48 0.18
C CYS A 163 14.44 -0.81 0.92
N GLU A 164 14.33 -1.36 2.14
CA GLU A 164 15.42 -1.81 3.02
C GLU A 164 16.45 -0.74 3.42
N ALA A 165 16.29 0.49 2.93
CA ALA A 165 17.16 1.61 3.24
C ALA A 165 17.15 1.89 4.75
N GLU A 166 18.32 2.13 5.29
CA GLU A 166 18.48 2.52 6.69
C GLU A 166 18.25 4.02 6.87
N CYS A 167 17.74 4.42 8.05
CA CYS A 167 17.69 5.82 8.44
C CYS A 167 19.11 6.37 8.60
N GLU A 168 19.34 7.57 8.07
CA GLU A 168 20.65 8.21 8.10
C GLU A 168 21.15 8.42 9.54
N LYS A 169 22.42 8.10 9.82
CA LYS A 169 22.98 8.09 11.19
C LYS A 169 22.67 9.37 11.98
N LYS A 170 22.91 10.54 11.38
CA LYS A 170 22.61 11.85 11.98
C LYS A 170 21.15 12.03 12.37
N ARG A 171 20.21 11.50 11.57
CA ARG A 171 18.77 11.56 11.87
C ARG A 171 18.37 10.57 12.95
N ARG A 172 19.07 9.42 13.06
CA ARG A 172 18.85 8.44 14.13
C ARG A 172 19.30 9.00 15.48
N GLU A 173 20.44 9.68 15.52
CA GLU A 173 21.01 10.28 16.73
C GLU A 173 20.13 11.39 17.34
N LYS A 174 19.25 12.02 16.55
CA LYS A 174 18.36 13.10 16.99
C LYS A 174 16.96 12.63 17.43
N ARG A 175 16.72 11.31 17.51
CA ARG A 175 15.41 10.71 17.81
C ARG A 175 15.43 9.91 19.09
#